data_AF-A0A965J5W7-F1
#
_entry.id   AF-A0A965J5W7-F1
#
_cell.length_a   1.000
_cell.length_b   1.000
_cell.length_c   1.000
_cell.angle_alpha   90.00
_cell.angle_beta   90.00
_cell.angle_gamma   90.00
#
_symmetry.space_group_name_H-M   'P 1'
#
loop_
_entity.id
_entity.type
_entity.pdbx_description
1 polymer ?
#
loop_
_entity_poly.entity_id
_entity_poly.type
_entity_poly.pdbx_seq_one_letter_code
_entity_poly.pdbx_strand_id
1 'polypeptide(L)'
;MNTIHLTGFTTITLGGIEGLMLQYKPDIPKLVIKGTVLFPETEDELPALLHLTQKQINQVFAGKDIDLIVQQDEWILNKPLTRDQIRKIGIIPLHVHDHGVQDEFRVLEVLHVG
;
A
#
# COMPACT_ATOMS: atom_id res chain seq x y z
N MET A 1 0.86 -10.83 13.51
CA MET A 1 1.50 -10.00 12.46
C MET A 1 1.22 -10.73 11.17
N ASN A 2 0.55 -10.07 10.24
CA ASN A 2 0.07 -10.73 9.03
C ASN A 2 0.97 -10.33 7.87
N THR A 3 1.29 -11.29 7.02
CA THR A 3 2.03 -11.04 5.78
C THR A 3 1.03 -10.95 4.64
N ILE A 4 1.15 -9.93 3.80
CA ILE A 4 0.32 -9.75 2.61
C ILE A 4 1.19 -9.46 1.38
N HIS A 5 0.62 -9.57 0.19
CA HIS A 5 1.23 -9.08 -1.04
C HIS A 5 0.38 -7.97 -1.65
N LEU A 6 1.01 -6.87 -2.05
CA LEU A 6 0.33 -5.85 -2.86
C LEU A 6 0.23 -6.37 -4.29
N THR A 7 -0.98 -6.64 -4.77
CA THR A 7 -1.20 -7.17 -6.12
C THR A 7 -1.49 -6.07 -7.13
N GLY A 8 -1.89 -4.88 -6.68
CA GLY A 8 -2.05 -3.70 -7.52
C GLY A 8 -2.60 -2.50 -6.77
N PHE A 9 -2.47 -1.32 -7.35
CA PHE A 9 -3.03 -0.08 -6.83
C PHE A 9 -3.28 0.91 -7.97
N THR A 10 -4.05 1.96 -7.73
CA THR A 10 -4.31 3.02 -8.73
C THR A 10 -3.79 4.37 -8.29
N THR A 11 -3.80 4.61 -6.98
CA THR A 11 -3.66 5.95 -6.40
C THR A 11 -2.88 5.86 -5.09
N ILE A 12 -2.11 6.90 -4.82
CA ILE A 12 -1.41 7.16 -3.57
C ILE A 12 -1.75 8.58 -3.14
N THR A 13 -2.08 8.78 -1.87
CA THR A 13 -2.41 10.11 -1.34
C THR A 13 -1.62 10.42 -0.09
N LEU A 14 -1.44 11.70 0.22
CA LEU A 14 -1.02 12.12 1.55
C LEU A 14 -2.22 11.98 2.48
N GLY A 15 -2.04 11.26 3.59
CA GLY A 15 -3.13 11.13 4.54
C GLY A 15 -2.85 10.15 5.67
N GLY A 16 -3.40 10.49 6.83
CA GLY A 16 -3.70 9.53 7.88
C GLY A 16 -5.21 9.44 8.03
N ILE A 17 -5.73 8.29 8.41
CA ILE A 17 -7.13 8.16 8.78
C ILE A 17 -7.33 8.84 10.14
N GLU A 18 -8.36 9.69 10.25
CA GLU A 18 -8.75 10.28 11.53
C GLU A 18 -9.13 9.19 12.53
N GLY A 19 -8.60 9.25 13.75
CA GLY A 19 -8.84 8.24 14.79
C GLY A 19 -8.00 6.97 14.67
N LEU A 20 -7.21 6.80 13.61
CA LEU A 20 -6.29 5.67 13.46
C LEU A 20 -4.97 5.94 14.20
N MET A 21 -4.69 5.16 15.25
CA MET A 21 -3.40 5.20 15.94
C MET A 21 -2.38 4.32 15.21
N LEU A 22 -1.72 4.90 14.21
CA LEU A 22 -0.56 4.29 13.56
C LEU A 22 0.63 4.24 14.51
N GLN A 23 1.47 3.21 14.37
CA GLN A 23 2.71 3.03 15.13
C GLN A 23 3.82 3.98 14.70
N TYR A 24 3.69 4.66 13.55
CA TYR A 24 4.63 5.69 13.12
C TYR A 24 4.69 6.87 14.10
N LYS A 25 5.84 7.52 14.16
CA LYS A 25 5.97 8.77 14.90
C LYS A 25 5.11 9.89 14.26
N PRO A 26 4.60 10.85 15.05
CA PRO A 26 3.71 11.92 14.56
C PRO A 26 4.30 12.79 13.44
N ASP A 27 5.62 12.90 13.37
CA ASP A 27 6.37 13.72 12.41
C ASP A 27 6.63 13.04 11.07
N ILE A 28 6.32 11.74 10.94
CA ILE A 28 6.57 10.99 9.71
C ILE A 28 5.39 11.18 8.74
N PRO A 29 5.62 11.65 7.50
CA PRO A 29 4.58 11.73 6.49
C PRO A 29 3.93 10.36 6.25
N LYS A 30 2.60 10.36 6.25
CA LYS A 30 1.77 9.19 6.04
C LYS A 30 1.26 9.21 4.60
N LEU A 31 1.52 8.13 3.88
CA LEU A 31 1.01 7.88 2.55
C LEU A 31 -0.01 6.76 2.62
N VAL A 32 -1.08 6.89 1.85
CA VAL A 32 -2.11 5.86 1.72
C VAL A 32 -2.09 5.35 0.30
N ILE A 33 -1.86 4.05 0.12
CA ILE A 33 -2.08 3.37 -1.16
C ILE A 33 -3.48 2.77 -1.13
N LYS A 34 -4.27 3.06 -2.15
CA LYS A 34 -5.55 2.38 -2.41
C LYS A 34 -5.33 1.29 -3.46
N GLY A 35 -5.54 0.03 -3.08
CA GLY A 35 -5.25 -1.09 -3.96
C GLY A 35 -5.87 -2.42 -3.53
N THR A 36 -5.38 -3.49 -4.15
CA THR A 36 -5.76 -4.88 -3.83
C THR A 36 -4.58 -5.58 -3.18
N VAL A 37 -4.86 -6.35 -2.14
CA VAL A 37 -3.86 -7.16 -1.43
C VAL A 37 -4.27 -8.63 -1.41
N LEU A 38 -3.29 -9.51 -1.51
CA LEU A 38 -3.44 -10.96 -1.36
C LEU A 38 -2.99 -11.37 0.05
N PHE A 39 -3.83 -12.13 0.75
CA PHE A 39 -3.51 -12.79 2.00
C PHE A 39 -3.03 -14.23 1.71
N PRO A 40 -1.72 -14.54 1.82
CA PRO A 40 -1.18 -15.85 1.42
C PRO A 40 -1.73 -17.02 2.23
N GLU A 41 -2.15 -16.77 3.47
CA GLU A 41 -2.66 -17.80 4.37
C GLU A 41 -4.06 -18.29 3.97
N THR A 42 -4.86 -17.41 3.36
CA THR A 42 -6.26 -17.71 2.98
C THR A 42 -6.49 -17.69 1.48
N GLU A 43 -5.50 -17.24 0.70
CA GLU A 43 -5.60 -16.97 -0.74
C GLU A 43 -6.63 -15.90 -1.11
N ASP A 44 -7.08 -15.10 -0.13
CA ASP A 44 -8.06 -14.03 -0.36
C ASP A 44 -7.42 -12.80 -0.99
N GLU A 45 -8.05 -12.28 -2.04
CA GLU A 45 -7.75 -10.95 -2.59
C GLU A 45 -8.80 -9.94 -2.16
N LEU A 46 -8.36 -8.89 -1.45
CA LEU A 46 -9.26 -7.89 -0.88
C LEU A 46 -8.82 -6.46 -1.20
N PRO A 47 -9.77 -5.54 -1.40
CA PRO A 47 -9.46 -4.11 -1.47
C PRO A 47 -8.93 -3.61 -0.10
N ALA A 48 -7.87 -2.82 -0.13
CA ALA A 48 -7.23 -2.30 1.08
C ALA A 48 -6.72 -0.86 0.92
N LEU A 49 -6.68 -0.17 2.06
CA LEU A 49 -5.95 1.07 2.29
C LEU A 49 -4.68 0.73 3.06
N LEU A 50 -3.53 0.84 2.38
CA LEU A 50 -2.22 0.59 2.99
C LEU A 50 -1.62 1.91 3.45
N HIS A 51 -1.40 2.05 4.75
CA HIS A 51 -0.66 3.15 5.34
C HIS A 51 0.83 2.84 5.35
N LEU A 52 1.60 3.62 4.60
CA LEU A 52 3.05 3.50 4.49
C LEU A 52 3.72 4.84 4.78
N THR A 53 4.98 4.77 5.18
CA THR A 53 5.91 5.90 5.13
C THR A 53 6.48 6.07 3.71
N GLN A 54 7.03 7.25 3.42
CA GLN A 54 7.78 7.49 2.17
C GLN A 54 8.95 6.52 1.97
N LYS A 55 9.57 6.04 3.07
CA LYS A 55 10.64 5.05 2.96
C LYS A 55 10.12 3.70 2.45
N GLN A 56 9.02 3.22 3.03
CA GLN A 56 8.45 1.92 2.67
C GLN A 56 7.89 1.94 1.24
N ILE A 57 7.21 3.01 0.84
CA ILE A 57 6.70 3.10 -0.54
C ILE A 57 7.83 3.03 -1.57
N ASN A 58 8.96 3.69 -1.28
CA ASN A 58 10.15 3.62 -2.13
C ASN A 58 10.70 2.19 -2.20
N GLN A 59 10.69 1.44 -1.09
CA GLN A 59 11.11 0.02 -1.09
C GLN A 59 10.16 -0.85 -1.94
N VAL A 60 8.85 -0.62 -1.82
CA VAL A 60 7.84 -1.35 -2.60
C VAL A 60 8.00 -1.08 -4.09
N PHE A 61 8.36 0.14 -4.51
CA PHE A 61 8.41 0.50 -5.93
C PHE A 61 9.82 0.58 -6.55
N ALA A 62 10.88 0.52 -5.75
CA ALA A 62 12.26 0.59 -6.23
C ALA A 62 12.54 -0.45 -7.32
N GLY A 63 13.10 0.02 -8.44
CA GLY A 63 13.51 -0.82 -9.57
C GLY A 63 12.37 -1.47 -10.35
N LYS A 64 11.13 -0.96 -10.24
CA LYS A 64 9.94 -1.52 -10.91
C LYS A 64 9.39 -0.65 -12.03
N ASP A 65 10.08 0.42 -12.40
CA ASP A 65 9.69 1.31 -13.51
C ASP A 65 8.24 1.81 -13.42
N ILE A 66 7.73 2.00 -12.19
CA ILE A 66 6.37 2.48 -11.94
C ILE A 66 6.35 3.99 -12.13
N ASP A 67 5.50 4.45 -13.04
CA ASP A 67 5.38 5.85 -13.42
C ASP A 67 4.13 6.47 -12.77
N LEU A 68 4.37 7.48 -11.93
CA LEU A 68 3.35 8.20 -11.18
C LEU A 68 3.34 9.66 -11.62
N ILE A 69 2.14 10.19 -11.86
CA ILE A 69 1.90 11.61 -12.09
C ILE A 69 1.15 12.20 -10.91
N VAL A 70 1.37 13.49 -10.64
CA VAL A 70 0.62 14.21 -9.62
C VAL A 70 -0.61 14.83 -10.25
N GLN A 71 -1.79 14.52 -9.72
CA GLN A 71 -3.06 15.10 -10.13
C GLN A 71 -3.91 15.37 -8.89
N GLN A 72 -4.35 16.62 -8.71
CA GLN A 72 -5.22 17.03 -7.59
C GLN A 72 -4.68 16.59 -6.21
N ASP A 73 -3.37 16.76 -5.98
CA ASP A 73 -2.66 16.38 -4.75
C ASP A 73 -2.57 14.86 -4.48
N GLU A 74 -2.94 14.03 -5.46
CA GLU A 74 -2.76 12.59 -5.44
C GLU A 74 -1.67 12.17 -6.45
N TRP A 75 -0.92 11.10 -6.12
CA TRP A 75 -0.07 10.42 -7.09
C TRP A 75 -0.88 9.29 -7.74
N ILE A 76 -1.06 9.39 -9.05
CA ILE A 76 -1.85 8.45 -9.85
C ILE A 76 -0.93 7.74 -10.82
N LEU A 77 -1.19 6.47 -11.10
CA LEU A 77 -0.51 5.75 -12.17
C LEU A 77 -0.70 6.46 -13.52
N ASN A 78 0.41 6.85 -14.16
CA ASN A 78 0.37 7.43 -15.51
C ASN A 78 -0.06 6.40 -16.56
N LYS A 79 0.29 5.13 -16.32
CA LYS A 79 -0.05 3.99 -17.17
C LYS A 79 -0.47 2.81 -16.30
N PRO A 80 -1.40 1.95 -16.78
CA PRO A 80 -1.71 0.70 -16.09
C PRO A 80 -0.45 -0.13 -15.80
N LEU A 81 -0.40 -0.78 -14.64
CA LEU A 81 0.71 -1.67 -14.32
C LEU A 81 0.79 -2.81 -15.33
N THR A 82 1.99 -3.08 -15.81
CA THR A 82 2.26 -4.26 -16.63
C THR A 82 2.24 -5.53 -15.78
N ARG A 83 2.07 -6.70 -16.42
CA ARG A 83 2.13 -7.99 -15.72
C ARG A 83 3.44 -8.22 -14.98
N ASP A 84 4.57 -7.75 -15.53
CA ASP A 84 5.87 -7.85 -14.88
C ASP A 84 5.94 -6.98 -13.62
N GLN A 85 5.40 -5.76 -13.67
CA GLN A 85 5.32 -4.86 -12.51
C GLN A 85 4.43 -5.45 -11.42
N ILE A 86 3.24 -5.91 -11.77
CA ILE A 86 2.32 -6.60 -10.84
C ILE A 86 3.02 -7.77 -10.17
N ARG A 87 3.71 -8.61 -10.96
CA ARG A 87 4.47 -9.75 -10.43
C ARG A 87 5.58 -9.30 -9.48
N LYS A 88 6.37 -8.28 -9.83
CA LYS A 88 7.45 -7.75 -8.98
C LYS A 88 6.94 -7.13 -7.67
N ILE A 89 5.80 -6.45 -7.70
CA ILE A 89 5.17 -5.92 -6.48
C ILE A 89 4.63 -7.08 -5.64
N GLY A 90 3.91 -8.02 -6.28
CA GLY A 90 3.33 -9.19 -5.62
C GLY A 90 4.34 -10.19 -5.06
N ILE A 91 5.61 -10.13 -5.45
CA ILE A 91 6.69 -10.93 -4.84
C ILE A 91 7.16 -10.33 -3.51
N ILE A 92 6.90 -9.05 -3.24
CA ILE A 92 7.33 -8.39 -2.01
C ILE A 92 6.29 -8.64 -0.92
N PRO A 93 6.65 -9.33 0.17
CA PRO A 93 5.78 -9.46 1.32
C PRO A 93 5.77 -8.14 2.12
N LEU A 94 4.59 -7.70 2.54
CA LEU A 94 4.41 -6.61 3.48
C LEU A 94 3.93 -7.19 4.79
N HIS A 95 4.64 -6.87 5.87
CA HIS A 95 4.17 -7.17 7.20
C HIS A 95 3.28 -6.05 7.68
N VAL A 96 2.06 -6.39 8.05
CA VAL A 96 1.04 -5.40 8.39
C VAL A 96 0.48 -5.58 9.79
N HIS A 97 0.03 -4.46 10.35
CA HIS A 97 -0.98 -4.42 11.38
C HIS A 97 -2.35 -4.16 10.75
N ASP A 98 -3.34 -4.93 11.16
CA ASP A 98 -4.70 -4.85 10.64
C ASP A 98 -5.57 -4.05 11.59
N HIS A 99 -6.09 -2.93 11.11
CA HIS A 99 -6.93 -2.02 11.88
C HIS A 99 -8.43 -2.25 11.66
N GLY A 100 -8.80 -3.30 10.93
CA GLY A 100 -10.17 -3.66 10.60
C GLY A 100 -10.59 -3.21 9.21
N VAL A 101 -11.88 -2.86 9.07
CA VAL A 101 -12.50 -2.48 7.80
C VAL A 101 -13.11 -1.09 7.96
N GLN A 102 -12.87 -0.23 6.97
CA GLN A 102 -13.54 1.05 6.81
C GLN A 102 -14.19 1.10 5.43
N ASP A 103 -15.49 1.38 5.40
CA ASP A 103 -16.32 1.25 4.21
C ASP A 103 -16.17 -0.16 3.59
N GLU A 104 -15.57 -0.25 2.40
CA GLU A 104 -15.30 -1.51 1.70
C GLU A 104 -13.82 -1.93 1.77
N PHE A 105 -12.95 -1.16 2.42
CA PHE A 105 -11.50 -1.38 2.42
C PHE A 105 -11.00 -1.95 3.73
N ARG A 106 -10.13 -2.96 3.64
CA ARG A 106 -9.29 -3.36 4.77
C ARG A 106 -8.29 -2.25 5.07
N VAL A 107 -8.23 -1.78 6.31
CA VAL A 107 -7.28 -0.73 6.72
C VAL A 107 -6.05 -1.40 7.31
N LEU A 108 -4.92 -1.25 6.62
CA LEU A 108 -3.69 -1.96 6.93
C LEU A 108 -2.54 -0.98 7.10
N GLU A 109 -1.80 -1.11 8.19
CA GLU A 109 -0.57 -0.36 8.42
C GLU A 109 0.64 -1.24 8.10
N VAL A 110 1.51 -0.77 7.22
CA VAL A 110 2.74 -1.50 6.87
C VAL A 110 3.79 -1.27 7.96
N LEU A 111 4.12 -2.30 8.72
CA LEU A 111 5.18 -2.22 9.73
C LEU A 111 6.56 -2.43 9.10
N HIS A 112 6.64 -3.36 8.15
CA HIS A 112 7.89 -3.73 7.48
C HIS A 112 7.63 -4.17 6.04
N VAL A 113 8.57 -3.83 5.15
CA VAL A 113 8.64 -4.34 3.77
C VAL A 113 9.74 -5.40 3.76
N GLY A 114 9.37 -6.65 3.46
CA GLY A 114 10.29 -7.78 3.46
C GLY A 114 11.10 -7.93 2.17
#